data_AF-A0A024CD87-F1
#
_entry.id   AF-A0A024CD87-F1
#
_cell.length_a   1.000
_cell.length_b   1.000
_cell.length_c   1.000
_cell.angle_alpha   90.00
_cell.angle_beta   90.00
_cell.angle_gamma   90.00
#
_symmetry.space_group_name_H-M   'P 1'
#
loop_
_entity.id
_entity.type
_entity.pdbx_description
1 polymer ?
#
loop_
_entity_poly.entity_id
_entity_poly.type
_entity_poly.pdbx_seq_one_letter_code
_entity_poly.pdbx_strand_id
1 'polypeptide(L)'
;LQWDDHEVVNKWYPTEDFRGNPPRSAYQVTSAALLAARGARAFQEWMPVRRDRTAWPHLYRSFAYGPSLEVFRIDMRSYRGPNTDGLETEADGARGILGAGQLRWLKRALQASRATWKVIASDMPIGLKP
;
A
#
# COMPACT_ATOMS: atom_id res chain seq x y z
N LEU A 1 -12.87 1.17 -1.57
CA LEU A 1 -11.86 2.18 -1.96
C LEU A 1 -10.51 1.78 -1.41
N GLN A 2 -9.53 1.74 -2.29
CA GLN A 2 -8.12 1.47 -2.04
C GLN A 2 -7.37 2.50 -2.90
N TRP A 3 -6.08 2.71 -2.63
CA TRP A 3 -5.23 3.56 -3.46
C TRP A 3 -4.08 2.73 -4.05
N ASP A 4 -3.42 3.26 -5.05
CA ASP A 4 -2.16 2.76 -5.61
C ASP A 4 -1.16 3.94 -5.69
N ASP A 5 -0.32 3.99 -6.71
CA ASP A 5 0.67 5.05 -6.87
C ASP A 5 0.09 6.35 -7.40
N HIS A 6 -0.90 6.31 -8.28
CA HIS A 6 -1.40 7.48 -8.99
C HIS A 6 -2.16 8.48 -8.11
N GLU A 7 -2.52 8.12 -6.87
CA GLU A 7 -2.96 9.07 -5.84
C GLU A 7 -1.83 9.97 -5.32
N VAL A 8 -0.57 9.65 -5.64
CA VAL A 8 0.61 10.42 -5.25
C VAL A 8 1.47 10.76 -6.46
N VAL A 9 2.15 9.76 -7.03
CA VAL A 9 2.95 9.86 -8.25
C VAL A 9 3.36 8.46 -8.69
N ASN A 10 3.36 8.22 -10.01
CA ASN A 10 3.69 6.93 -10.62
C ASN A 10 4.92 6.24 -9.97
N LYS A 11 4.75 4.95 -9.64
CA LYS A 11 5.76 4.05 -9.07
C LYS A 11 6.42 4.49 -7.75
N TRP A 12 5.84 5.40 -6.99
CA TRP A 12 6.48 5.86 -5.75
C TRP A 12 6.69 4.76 -4.70
N TYR A 13 7.72 4.95 -3.86
CA TYR A 13 7.94 4.25 -2.60
C TYR A 13 8.33 5.25 -1.49
N PRO A 14 8.09 4.93 -0.20
CA PRO A 14 8.20 5.90 0.90
C PRO A 14 9.55 6.60 1.03
N THR A 15 10.65 5.90 0.75
CA THR A 15 12.02 6.44 0.86
C THR A 15 12.55 7.04 -0.44
N GLU A 16 11.74 7.14 -1.50
CA GLU A 16 12.18 7.69 -2.78
C GLU A 16 12.46 9.19 -2.68
N ASP A 17 13.59 9.60 -3.26
CA ASP A 17 13.97 11.00 -3.44
C ASP A 17 14.24 11.28 -4.92
N PHE A 18 13.55 12.27 -5.47
CA PHE A 18 13.62 12.59 -6.89
C PHE A 18 14.83 13.45 -7.26
N ARG A 19 15.64 13.89 -6.29
CA ARG A 19 16.85 14.66 -6.58
C ARG A 19 17.76 13.91 -7.54
N GLY A 20 18.12 14.58 -8.64
CA GLY A 20 18.98 13.99 -9.68
C GLY A 20 18.32 12.91 -10.54
N ASN A 21 17.00 12.67 -10.41
CA ASN A 21 16.24 11.76 -11.27
C ASN A 21 15.75 12.52 -12.52
N PRO A 22 16.32 12.34 -13.73
CA PRO A 22 15.98 13.16 -14.89
C PRO A 22 14.51 13.07 -15.30
N PRO A 23 13.86 11.88 -15.32
CA PRO A 23 12.40 11.76 -15.50
C PRO A 23 11.55 12.56 -14.51
N ARG A 24 12.08 12.89 -13.32
CA ARG A 24 11.37 13.63 -12.27
C ARG A 24 11.97 15.03 -12.03
N SER A 25 12.79 15.55 -12.94
CA SER A 25 13.49 16.83 -12.80
C SER A 25 12.58 18.06 -12.66
N ALA A 26 11.33 17.97 -13.14
CA ALA A 26 10.34 19.03 -13.01
C ALA A 26 9.72 19.17 -11.60
N TYR A 27 9.95 18.21 -10.70
CA TYR A 27 9.39 18.25 -9.35
C TYR A 27 10.15 19.23 -8.46
N GLN A 28 9.45 20.24 -7.93
CA GLN A 28 10.00 21.15 -6.91
C GLN A 28 10.12 20.48 -5.54
N VAL A 29 9.21 19.55 -5.25
CA VAL A 29 9.26 18.70 -4.04
C VAL A 29 9.76 17.33 -4.44
N THR A 30 10.93 16.95 -3.94
CA THR A 30 11.57 15.69 -4.32
C THR A 30 11.32 14.54 -3.34
N SER A 31 10.85 14.84 -2.13
CA SER A 31 10.53 13.81 -1.13
C SER A 31 9.21 13.12 -1.47
N ALA A 32 9.26 11.85 -1.84
CA ALA A 32 8.06 11.04 -2.08
C ALA A 32 7.20 10.93 -0.80
N ALA A 33 7.81 10.80 0.38
CA ALA A 33 7.09 10.79 1.65
C ALA A 33 6.24 12.05 1.87
N LEU A 34 6.77 13.24 1.55
CA LEU A 34 6.02 14.49 1.68
C LEU A 34 4.87 14.58 0.67
N LEU A 35 5.11 14.15 -0.57
CA LEU A 35 4.05 14.08 -1.58
C LEU A 35 2.96 13.09 -1.17
N ALA A 36 3.34 11.94 -0.63
CA ALA A 36 2.40 10.92 -0.20
C ALA A 36 1.57 11.37 1.02
N ALA A 37 2.15 12.11 1.96
CA ALA A 37 1.40 12.71 3.07
C ALA A 37 0.35 13.74 2.56
N ARG A 38 0.68 14.50 1.51
CA ARG A 38 -0.27 15.43 0.88
C ARG A 38 -1.36 14.68 0.11
N GLY A 39 -1.00 13.65 -0.65
CA GLY A 39 -1.95 12.78 -1.36
C GLY A 39 -2.89 12.06 -0.40
N ALA A 40 -2.36 11.53 0.70
CA ALA A 40 -3.12 10.91 1.79
C ALA A 40 -4.16 11.86 2.40
N ARG A 41 -3.79 13.12 2.65
CA ARG A 41 -4.72 14.16 3.12
C ARG A 41 -5.83 14.40 2.09
N ALA A 42 -5.47 14.65 0.83
CA ALA A 42 -6.44 14.87 -0.23
C ALA A 42 -7.39 13.66 -0.40
N PHE A 43 -6.87 12.44 -0.36
CA PHE A 43 -7.66 11.22 -0.42
C PHE A 43 -8.69 11.14 0.72
N GLN A 44 -8.30 11.47 1.96
CA GLN A 44 -9.24 11.51 3.09
C GLN A 44 -10.26 12.67 3.05
N GLU A 45 -9.90 13.77 2.40
CA GLU A 45 -10.77 14.94 2.24
C GLU A 45 -11.85 14.69 1.17
N TRP A 46 -11.49 14.01 0.07
CA TRP A 46 -12.30 13.91 -1.15
C TRP A 46 -12.88 12.52 -1.44
N MET A 47 -12.41 11.46 -0.78
CA MET A 47 -12.97 10.11 -0.93
C MET A 47 -13.87 9.75 0.26
N PRO A 48 -14.92 8.93 0.05
CA PRO A 48 -15.79 8.46 1.12
C PRO A 48 -15.10 7.36 1.94
N VAL A 49 -14.02 7.72 2.63
CA VAL A 49 -13.28 6.86 3.53
C VAL A 49 -13.44 7.34 4.97
N ARG A 50 -13.34 6.42 5.93
CA ARG A 50 -13.31 6.82 7.34
C ARG A 50 -12.05 7.65 7.57
N ARG A 51 -12.23 8.90 8.01
CA ARG A 51 -11.13 9.77 8.39
C ARG A 51 -10.45 9.20 9.62
N ASP A 52 -9.15 8.99 9.52
CA ASP A 52 -8.30 8.76 10.68
C ASP A 52 -7.87 10.12 11.22
N ARG A 53 -7.66 10.24 12.53
CA ARG A 53 -7.12 11.46 13.13
C ARG A 53 -5.62 11.61 12.86
N THR A 54 -4.98 10.56 12.36
CA THR A 54 -3.58 10.55 11.93
C THR A 54 -3.43 11.12 10.52
N ALA A 55 -2.25 11.67 10.23
CA ALA A 55 -1.92 12.19 8.90
C ALA A 55 -1.86 11.09 7.82
N TRP A 56 -1.73 9.82 8.23
CA TRP A 56 -1.59 8.68 7.33
C TRP A 56 -2.81 7.76 7.43
N PRO A 57 -3.56 7.53 6.34
CA PRO A 57 -4.73 6.69 6.39
C PRO A 57 -4.31 5.25 6.69
N HIS A 58 -4.86 4.65 7.74
CA HIS A 58 -4.77 3.20 7.92
C HIS A 58 -5.68 2.50 6.90
N LEU A 59 -5.10 2.22 5.73
CA LEU A 59 -5.84 1.66 4.61
C LEU A 59 -6.01 0.15 4.71
N TYR A 60 -5.07 -0.60 5.26
CA TYR A 60 -5.28 -2.05 5.40
C TYR A 60 -6.29 -2.36 6.53
N ARG A 61 -7.25 -3.23 6.24
CA ARG A 61 -8.31 -3.66 7.18
C ARG A 61 -9.06 -4.87 6.64
N SER A 62 -9.77 -5.59 7.50
CA SER A 62 -10.78 -6.56 7.07
C SER A 62 -12.19 -6.10 7.40
N PHE A 63 -13.16 -6.63 6.66
CA PHE A 63 -14.59 -6.49 6.97
C PHE A 63 -15.33 -7.75 6.50
N ALA A 64 -16.23 -8.21 7.37
CA ALA A 64 -17.08 -9.36 7.09
C ALA A 64 -18.34 -8.92 6.34
N TYR A 65 -18.78 -9.77 5.41
CA TYR A 65 -20.05 -9.69 4.71
C TYR A 65 -20.84 -10.96 5.02
N GLY A 66 -21.59 -10.91 6.13
CA GLY A 66 -22.23 -12.10 6.71
C GLY A 66 -21.21 -13.13 7.22
N PRO A 67 -21.63 -14.37 7.48
CA PRO A 67 -20.75 -15.42 7.99
C PRO A 67 -19.83 -16.01 6.93
N SER A 68 -20.14 -15.82 5.64
CA SER A 68 -19.52 -16.58 4.55
C SER A 68 -18.37 -15.85 3.86
N LEU A 69 -18.28 -14.52 3.93
CA LEU A 69 -17.28 -13.73 3.23
C LEU A 69 -16.57 -12.77 4.17
N GLU A 70 -15.24 -12.78 4.14
CA GLU A 70 -14.41 -11.73 4.71
C GLU A 70 -13.45 -11.18 3.65
N VAL A 71 -13.43 -9.85 3.51
CA VAL A 71 -12.54 -9.15 2.58
C VAL A 71 -11.42 -8.51 3.37
N PHE A 72 -10.18 -8.85 3.03
CA PHE A 72 -8.94 -8.31 3.57
C PHE A 72 -8.37 -7.32 2.55
N ARG A 73 -8.63 -6.04 2.78
CA ARG A 73 -8.03 -4.96 1.99
C ARG A 73 -6.61 -4.73 2.51
N ILE A 74 -5.63 -4.82 1.62
CA ILE A 74 -4.21 -4.53 1.92
C ILE A 74 -3.83 -3.16 1.33
N ASP A 75 -2.62 -2.71 1.65
CA ASP A 75 -2.00 -1.48 1.18
C ASP A 75 -0.57 -1.81 0.75
N MET A 76 -0.31 -1.82 -0.56
CA MET A 76 0.98 -2.21 -1.10
C MET A 76 1.87 -1.03 -1.48
N ARG A 77 1.52 0.19 -1.04
CA ARG A 77 2.29 1.42 -1.29
C ARG A 77 2.87 2.04 -0.04
N SER A 78 2.09 2.17 1.02
CA SER A 78 2.51 2.91 2.21
C SER A 78 3.72 2.32 2.94
N TYR A 79 3.92 1.01 2.80
CA TYR A 79 4.86 0.24 3.63
C TYR A 79 5.91 -0.51 2.80
N ARG A 80 5.96 -0.26 1.48
CA ARG A 80 6.84 -0.99 0.57
C ARG A 80 8.29 -0.49 0.66
N GLY A 81 9.23 -1.35 0.33
CA GLY A 81 10.61 -0.97 0.07
C GLY A 81 10.80 -0.30 -1.31
N PRO A 82 12.05 0.09 -1.63
CA PRO A 82 12.42 0.61 -2.94
C PRO A 82 12.01 -0.31 -4.09
N ASN A 83 11.79 0.28 -5.27
CA ASN A 83 11.64 -0.51 -6.50
C ASN A 83 12.97 -1.15 -6.88
N THR A 84 12.91 -2.40 -7.33
CA THR A 84 14.07 -3.17 -7.77
C THR A 84 13.79 -3.78 -9.14
N ASP A 85 14.76 -4.51 -9.69
CA ASP A 85 14.59 -5.26 -10.94
C ASP A 85 13.64 -6.46 -10.78
N GLY A 86 13.31 -6.84 -9.55
CA GLY A 86 12.44 -7.97 -9.25
C GLY A 86 13.10 -9.33 -9.50
N LEU A 87 14.43 -9.37 -9.55
CA LEU A 87 15.22 -10.57 -9.80
C LEU A 87 15.89 -11.13 -8.54
N GLU A 88 15.50 -10.63 -7.37
CA GLU A 88 16.09 -11.08 -6.11
C GLU A 88 15.77 -12.55 -5.82
N THR A 89 16.81 -13.28 -5.44
CA THR A 89 16.73 -14.69 -5.05
C THR A 89 16.53 -14.87 -3.54
N GLU A 90 16.74 -13.82 -2.75
CA GLU A 90 16.57 -13.84 -1.30
C GLU A 90 15.64 -12.74 -0.81
N ALA A 91 14.87 -13.06 0.24
CA ALA A 91 13.96 -12.12 0.87
C ALA A 91 14.73 -11.17 1.81
N ASP A 92 15.00 -9.96 1.33
CA ASP A 92 15.44 -8.85 2.18
C ASP A 92 14.21 -8.21 2.85
N GLY A 93 14.16 -8.25 4.18
CA GLY A 93 13.07 -7.68 4.98
C GLY A 93 12.86 -6.17 4.77
N ALA A 94 13.88 -5.44 4.28
CA ALA A 94 13.78 -4.02 3.92
C ALA A 94 13.08 -3.79 2.56
N ARG A 95 12.89 -4.83 1.75
CA ARG A 95 12.35 -4.76 0.37
C ARG A 95 10.94 -5.31 0.24
N GLY A 96 10.30 -5.69 1.35
CA GLY A 96 8.94 -6.22 1.34
C GLY A 96 7.91 -5.20 0.86
N ILE A 97 6.82 -5.68 0.24
CA ILE A 97 5.73 -4.84 -0.25
C ILE A 97 4.77 -4.38 0.86
N LEU A 98 4.46 -5.27 1.81
CA LEU A 98 3.46 -5.00 2.84
C LEU A 98 4.03 -4.33 4.08
N GLY A 99 5.35 -4.36 4.29
CA GLY A 99 5.96 -4.04 5.57
C GLY A 99 5.60 -5.02 6.70
N ALA A 100 6.40 -5.03 7.77
CA ALA A 100 6.30 -6.05 8.80
C ALA A 100 5.00 -5.97 9.63
N GLY A 101 4.48 -4.76 9.88
CA GLY A 101 3.26 -4.54 10.66
C GLY A 101 2.02 -5.13 10.00
N GLN A 102 1.76 -4.74 8.76
CA GLN A 102 0.65 -5.24 7.97
C GLN A 102 0.78 -6.75 7.68
N LEU A 103 1.98 -7.25 7.35
CA LEU A 103 2.17 -8.69 7.12
C LEU A 103 1.80 -9.52 8.35
N ARG A 104 2.24 -9.08 9.54
CA ARG A 104 1.86 -9.73 10.81
C ARG A 104 0.35 -9.64 11.06
N TRP A 105 -0.26 -8.48 10.80
CA TRP A 105 -1.70 -8.32 10.92
C TRP A 105 -2.46 -9.27 9.98
N LEU A 106 -2.10 -9.31 8.70
CA LEU A 106 -2.77 -10.11 7.68
C LEU A 106 -2.72 -11.61 8.03
N LYS A 107 -1.55 -12.11 8.45
CA LYS A 107 -1.40 -13.50 8.92
C LYS A 107 -2.36 -13.82 10.06
N ARG A 108 -2.41 -12.98 11.10
CA ARG A 108 -3.32 -13.17 12.25
C ARG A 108 -4.79 -13.06 11.85
N ALA A 109 -5.13 -12.08 11.01
CA ALA A 109 -6.51 -11.85 10.59
C ALA A 109 -7.04 -13.02 9.75
N LEU A 110 -6.23 -13.54 8.83
CA LEU A 110 -6.56 -14.74 8.05
C LEU A 110 -6.74 -15.98 8.92
N GLN A 111 -5.87 -16.17 9.92
CA GLN A 111 -5.97 -17.28 10.88
C GLN A 111 -7.22 -17.20 11.77
N ALA A 112 -7.61 -15.99 12.18
CA ALA A 112 -8.77 -15.76 13.03
C ALA A 112 -10.11 -15.87 12.27
N SER A 113 -10.10 -15.69 10.95
CA SER A 113 -11.31 -15.63 10.14
C SER A 113 -11.97 -17.00 9.97
N ARG A 114 -13.24 -17.08 10.35
CA ARG A 114 -14.11 -18.26 10.19
C ARG A 114 -14.92 -18.24 8.90
N ALA A 115 -14.74 -17.22 8.05
CA ALA A 115 -15.47 -17.09 6.80
C ALA A 115 -15.10 -18.20 5.81
N THR A 116 -16.10 -18.71 5.09
CA THR A 116 -15.92 -19.69 4.01
C THR A 116 -15.00 -19.13 2.92
N TRP A 117 -15.25 -17.89 2.51
CA TRP A 117 -14.49 -17.17 1.50
C TRP A 117 -13.66 -16.07 2.14
N LYS A 118 -12.36 -16.07 1.84
CA LYS A 118 -11.40 -15.06 2.26
C LYS A 118 -10.85 -14.39 1.00
N VAL A 119 -11.20 -13.13 0.78
CA VAL A 119 -10.78 -12.37 -0.41
C VAL A 119 -9.72 -11.37 -0.01
N ILE A 120 -8.56 -11.40 -0.66
CA ILE A 120 -7.53 -10.37 -0.49
C ILE A 120 -7.70 -9.33 -1.61
N ALA A 121 -8.07 -8.10 -1.25
CA ALA A 121 -8.17 -6.99 -2.19
C ALA A 121 -6.81 -6.28 -2.29
N SER A 122 -6.16 -6.44 -3.44
CA SER A 122 -4.77 -6.08 -3.74
C SER A 122 -4.74 -4.94 -4.77
N ASP A 123 -3.90 -3.92 -4.56
CA ASP A 123 -3.75 -2.79 -5.49
C ASP A 123 -2.80 -3.10 -6.64
N MET A 124 -1.84 -4.02 -6.42
CA MET A 124 -0.96 -4.53 -7.47
C MET A 124 -1.26 -6.00 -7.80
N PRO A 125 -1.02 -6.44 -9.04
CA PRO A 125 -1.19 -7.83 -9.43
C PRO A 125 -0.20 -8.75 -8.70
N ILE A 126 -0.68 -9.94 -8.34
CA ILE A 126 0.12 -11.02 -7.71
C ILE A 126 0.42 -12.18 -8.66
N GLY A 127 -0.23 -12.21 -9.82
CA GLY A 127 -0.01 -13.23 -10.84
C GLY A 127 1.19 -12.90 -11.72
N LEU A 128 1.83 -13.94 -12.26
CA LEU A 128 2.82 -13.77 -13.32
C LEU A 128 2.11 -13.41 -14.62
N LYS A 129 2.74 -12.56 -15.42
CA LYS A 129 2.31 -12.34 -16.79
C LYS A 129 2.60 -13.63 -17.59
N PRO A 130 1.61 -14.19 -18.31
CA PRO A 130 1.84 -15.35 -19.17
C PRO A 130 2.83 -15.04 -20.29
#